data_AF-A0A2N3CMH1-F1
#
_entry.id   AF-A0A2N3CMH1-F1
#
_cell.length_a   1.000
_cell.length_b   1.000
_cell.length_c   1.000
_cell.angle_alpha   90.00
_cell.angle_beta   90.00
_cell.angle_gamma   90.00
#
_symmetry.space_group_name_H-M   'P 1'
#
loop_
_entity.id
_entity.type
_entity.pdbx_description
1 polymer ?
#
loop_
_entity_poly.entity_id
_entity_poly.type
_entity_poly.pdbx_seq_one_letter_code
_entity_poly.pdbx_strand_id
1 'polypeptide(L)' 'MGKRDELIARYADDLRSKCGVEPDMGLLTKVTVGCGPSIYNADSATVAAGQAGEVDTV' A
#
# COMPACT_ATOMS: atom_id res chain seq x y z
N MET A 1 -15.12 7.48 8.05
CA MET A 1 -14.31 6.55 7.23
C MET A 1 -13.45 5.73 8.18
N GLY A 2 -13.30 4.44 7.93
CA GLY A 2 -12.46 3.58 8.77
C GLY A 2 -10.97 3.76 8.45
N LYS A 3 -10.08 3.26 9.31
CA LYS A 3 -8.62 3.37 9.11
C LYS A 3 -8.16 2.79 7.76
N ARG A 4 -8.82 1.73 7.29
CA ARG A 4 -8.54 1.14 5.98
C ARG A 4 -8.87 2.10 4.83
N ASP A 5 -9.98 2.81 4.90
CA ASP A 5 -10.39 3.74 3.85
C ASP A 5 -9.40 4.92 3.74
N GLU A 6 -8.88 5.39 4.88
CA GLU A 6 -7.81 6.40 4.93
C GLU A 6 -6.54 5.93 4.23
N LEU A 7 -6.14 4.67 4.47
CA LEU A 7 -4.95 4.08 3.84
C LEU A 7 -5.15 3.91 2.33
N ILE A 8 -6.31 3.41 1.90
CA ILE A 8 -6.65 3.28 0.47
C ILE A 8 -6.60 4.64 -0.22
N ALA A 9 -7.14 5.70 0.40
CA ALA A 9 -7.08 7.05 -0.16
C ALA A 9 -5.64 7.55 -0.32
N ARG A 10 -4.78 7.31 0.69
CA ARG A 10 -3.36 7.63 0.61
C ARG A 10 -2.65 6.86 -0.50
N TYR A 11 -2.89 5.55 -0.62
CA TYR A 11 -2.26 4.74 -1.66
C TYR A 11 -2.71 5.14 -3.07
N ALA A 12 -3.98 5.52 -3.23
CA ALA A 12 -4.48 6.03 -4.50
C ALA A 12 -3.82 7.37 -4.89
N ASP A 13 -3.63 8.27 -3.93
CA ASP A 13 -2.92 9.54 -4.16
C ASP A 13 -1.44 9.30 -4.52
N ASP A 14 -0.77 8.39 -3.80
CA ASP A 14 0.62 8.01 -4.07
C ASP A 14 0.77 7.40 -5.49
N LEU A 15 -0.15 6.54 -5.92
CA LEU A 15 -0.13 5.97 -7.28
C LEU A 15 -0.25 7.06 -8.35
N ARG A 16 -1.15 8.04 -8.17
CA ARG A 16 -1.32 9.14 -9.14
C ARG A 16 -0.13 10.08 -9.14
N SER A 17 0.29 10.55 -7.97
CA SER A 17 1.25 11.65 -7.83
C SER A 17 2.71 11.21 -7.92
N LYS A 18 3.04 10.03 -7.38
CA LYS A 18 4.43 9.53 -7.32
C LYS A 18 4.73 8.56 -8.46
N CYS A 19 3.75 7.72 -8.83
CA CYS A 19 3.95 6.69 -9.85
C CYS A 19 3.39 7.09 -11.23
N GLY A 20 2.55 8.12 -11.34
CA GLY A 20 1.91 8.51 -12.59
C GLY A 20 0.90 7.48 -13.11
N VAL A 21 0.33 6.66 -12.21
CA VAL A 21 -0.60 5.56 -12.54
C VAL A 21 -2.01 5.96 -12.12
N GLU A 22 -3.00 5.72 -12.98
CA GLU A 22 -4.42 5.80 -12.61
C GLU A 22 -4.80 4.55 -11.78
N PRO A 23 -5.15 4.70 -10.49
CA PRO A 23 -5.43 3.56 -9.64
C PRO A 23 -6.80 2.93 -9.98
N ASP A 24 -6.81 1.63 -10.25
CA ASP A 24 -8.02 0.82 -10.19
C ASP A 24 -8.41 0.63 -8.71
N MET A 25 -9.44 1.36 -8.27
CA MET A 25 -9.89 1.36 -6.87
C MET A 25 -10.42 -0.01 -6.42
N GLY A 26 -10.97 -0.81 -7.33
CA GLY A 26 -11.44 -2.16 -7.04
C GLY A 26 -10.28 -3.12 -6.78
N LEU A 27 -9.23 -3.04 -7.61
CA LEU A 27 -8.00 -3.81 -7.41
C LEU A 27 -7.26 -3.35 -6.15
N LEU A 28 -7.07 -2.04 -5.97
CA LEU A 28 -6.36 -1.47 -4.82
C LEU A 28 -7.01 -1.88 -3.49
N THR A 29 -8.34 -1.88 -3.43
CA THR A 29 -9.07 -2.34 -2.24
C THR A 29 -8.79 -3.82 -1.95
N LYS A 30 -8.84 -4.69 -2.97
CA LYS A 30 -8.56 -6.13 -2.81
C LYS A 30 -7.13 -6.39 -2.36
N VAL A 31 -6.15 -5.70 -2.96
CA VAL A 31 -4.73 -5.79 -2.58
C VAL A 31 -4.54 -5.34 -1.13
N THR A 32 -5.11 -4.20 -0.74
CA THR A 32 -5.02 -3.67 0.64
C THR A 32 -5.60 -4.66 1.66
N VAL A 33 -6.71 -5.35 1.33
CA VAL A 33 -7.25 -6.42 2.18
C VAL A 33 -6.32 -7.63 2.23
N GLY A 34 -5.70 -7.99 1.10
CA GLY A 34 -4.72 -9.08 1.00
C GLY A 34 -3.45 -8.85 1.84
N CYS A 35 -3.03 -7.60 2.01
CA CYS A 35 -1.92 -7.23 2.91
C CYS A 35 -2.23 -7.47 4.40
N GLY A 36 -3.48 -7.76 4.75
CA GLY A 36 -3.88 -8.16 6.10
C GLY A 36 -3.85 -7.02 7.13
N PRO A 37 -3.92 -7.33 8.44
CA PRO A 37 -3.99 -6.33 9.50
C PRO A 37 -2.66 -5.59 9.74
N SER A 38 -1.54 -6.07 9.20
CA SER A 38 -0.21 -5.46 9.37
C SER A 38 -0.14 -4.01 8.88
N ILE A 39 -1.00 -3.64 7.91
CA ILE A 39 -1.06 -2.28 7.36
C ILE A 39 -1.40 -1.19 8.40
N TYR A 40 -1.92 -1.57 9.57
CA TYR A 40 -2.26 -0.62 10.63
C TYR A 40 -1.06 -0.20 11.48
N ASN A 41 0.04 -0.96 11.44
CA ASN A 41 1.31 -0.54 12.02
C ASN A 41 2.12 0.19 10.95
N ALA A 42 2.51 1.44 11.21
CA ALA A 42 3.26 2.26 10.26
C ALA A 42 4.57 1.59 9.82
N ASP A 43 5.27 0.92 10.75
CA ASP A 43 6.56 0.27 10.47
C ASP A 43 6.40 -0.99 9.59
N SER A 44 5.24 -1.65 9.66
CA SER A 44 4.95 -2.86 8.88
C SER A 44 4.16 -2.59 7.61
N ALA A 45 3.86 -1.32 7.32
CA ALA A 45 3.06 -0.91 6.16
C ALA A 45 3.91 -0.36 5.00
N THR A 46 5.24 -0.48 5.09
CA THR A 46 6.19 0.01 4.08
C THR A 46 7.22 -1.06 3.75
N VAL A 47 7.70 -1.05 2.50
CA VAL A 47 8.79 -1.93 2.04
C VAL A 47 10.11 -1.15 2.04
N ALA A 48 11.15 -1.69 2.67
CA ALA A 48 12.48 -1.10 2.66
C ALA A 48 13.26 -1.46 1.39
N ALA A 49 13.00 -0.72 0.30
CA ALA A 49 13.63 -0.98 -1.01
C ALA A 49 15.18 -0.93 -1.01
N GLY A 50 15.81 -0.32 0.00
CA GLY A 50 17.26 -0.32 0.18
C GLY A 50 17.83 -1.59 0.83
N GLN A 51 16.98 -2.50 1.33
CA GLN A 51 17.38 -3.76 1.94
C GLN A 51 17.16 -4.91 0.96
N ALA A 52 18.23 -5.36 0.30
CA ALA A 52 18.15 -6.38 -0.75
C ALA A 52 17.42 -7.66 -0.30
N GLY A 53 17.66 -8.13 0.92
CA GLY A 53 16.99 -9.33 1.44
C GLY A 53 15.48 -9.19 1.61
N GLU A 54 14.95 -7.97 1.78
CA GLU A 54 13.50 -7.74 1.81
C GLU A 54 12.93 -7.73 0.40
N VAL A 55 13.64 -7.12 -0.56
CA VAL A 55 13.25 -7.12 -1.98
C VAL A 55 13.21 -8.55 -2.54
N ASP A 56 14.08 -9.46 -2.08
CA ASP A 56 14.05 -10.87 -2.48
C ASP A 56 12.83 -11.64 -1.95
N THR A 57 12.04 -11.06 -1.03
CA THR A 57 10.88 -11.72 -0.40
C THR A 57 9.51 -11.27 -0.93
N VAL A 58 9.49 -10.36 -1.92
CA VAL A 58 8.25 -9.80 -2.51
C VAL A 58 7.92 -10.36 -3.88
#